data_AF-A0A9Q3ZGU8-F1
#
_entry.id   AF-A0A9Q3ZGU8-F1
#
_cell.length_a   1.000
_cell.length_b   1.000
_cell.length_c   1.000
_cell.angle_alpha   90.00
_cell.angle_beta   90.00
_cell.angle_gamma   90.00
#
_symmetry.space_group_name_H-M   'P 1'
#
loop_
_entity.id
_entity.type
_entity.pdbx_description
1 polymer ?
#
loop_
_entity_poly.entity_id
_entity_poly.type
_entity_poly.pdbx_seq_one_letter_code
_entity_poly.pdbx_strand_id
1 'polypeptide(L)'
;MRYWNQSNFEGLKSIGEQYADRSGFAAFSRYCLLAEKGLRKPALAAAREFITGMEARPVTQQRACAEELTALSYRHAEVHRLLPHPLRMSLKAILQQWTDAEPDNPIPWKWLGYLVMDLEASRRAHELDPGDEISLGALFGEQLNQVDFQTHHLCESCFLGEESEAEQALDRAESLLAYLENEDKRAACRREVDYFRDLLAAWRDYTSTEREETFPRWCEKQEGGKQGKSFRFWSIHYYR
;
A
#
# COMPACT_ATOMS: atom_id res chain seq x y z
N MET A 1 13.06 11.91 -22.80
CA MET A 1 13.06 11.65 -21.34
C MET A 1 11.64 11.73 -20.77
N ARG A 2 10.81 10.70 -20.94
CA ARG A 2 9.46 10.61 -20.34
C ARG A 2 9.04 9.19 -19.92
N TYR A 3 9.92 8.19 -20.02
CA TYR A 3 9.51 6.78 -19.86
C TYR A 3 9.03 6.46 -18.43
N TRP A 4 9.64 7.06 -17.39
CA TRP A 4 9.31 6.74 -16.00
C TRP A 4 7.93 7.24 -15.54
N ASN A 5 7.31 8.18 -16.27
CA ASN A 5 6.03 8.79 -15.89
C ASN A 5 4.94 8.50 -16.94
N GLN A 6 5.22 7.61 -17.89
CA GLN A 6 4.35 7.32 -19.02
C GLN A 6 3.01 6.76 -18.55
N SER A 7 3.01 5.75 -17.67
CA SER A 7 1.78 5.12 -17.16
C SER A 7 0.86 6.12 -16.45
N ASN A 8 1.41 7.09 -15.72
CA ASN A 8 0.60 8.11 -15.05
C ASN A 8 -0.02 9.11 -16.04
N PHE A 9 0.71 9.54 -17.09
CA PHE A 9 0.15 10.43 -18.11
C PHE A 9 -0.90 9.73 -18.98
N GLU A 10 -0.59 8.52 -19.44
CA GLU A 10 -1.52 7.71 -20.24
C GLU A 10 -2.75 7.30 -19.43
N GLY A 11 -2.57 6.93 -18.16
CA GLY A 11 -3.66 6.61 -17.24
C GLY A 11 -4.56 7.82 -16.97
N LEU A 12 -4.00 9.01 -16.71
CA LEU A 12 -4.80 10.24 -16.58
C LEU A 12 -5.61 10.54 -17.84
N LYS A 13 -5.03 10.35 -19.03
CA LYS A 13 -5.75 10.54 -20.29
C LYS A 13 -6.91 9.54 -20.42
N SER A 14 -6.62 8.25 -20.27
CA SER A 14 -7.62 7.16 -20.39
C SER A 14 -8.78 7.35 -19.41
N ILE A 15 -8.48 7.68 -18.15
CA ILE A 15 -9.49 7.96 -17.13
C ILE A 15 -10.28 9.22 -17.48
N GLY A 16 -9.61 10.28 -17.92
CA GLY A 16 -10.26 11.52 -18.33
C GLY A 16 -11.28 11.30 -19.45
N GLU A 17 -10.92 10.51 -20.45
CA GLU A 17 -11.81 10.12 -21.56
C GLU A 17 -12.98 9.26 -21.07
N GLN A 18 -12.72 8.25 -20.23
CA GLN A 18 -13.76 7.37 -19.68
C GLN A 18 -14.82 8.14 -18.84
N TYR A 19 -14.40 9.15 -18.08
CA TYR A 19 -15.29 9.92 -17.21
C TYR A 19 -15.94 11.13 -17.89
N ALA A 20 -15.66 11.37 -19.18
CA ALA A 20 -16.21 12.51 -19.92
C ALA A 20 -17.74 12.47 -19.99
N ASP A 21 -18.30 11.28 -20.24
CA ASP A 21 -19.75 11.07 -20.40
C ASP A 21 -20.45 10.68 -19.09
N ARG A 22 -19.70 10.55 -18.00
CA ARG A 22 -20.28 10.16 -16.70
C ARG A 22 -20.93 11.37 -16.04
N SER A 23 -22.23 11.26 -15.80
CA SER A 23 -23.01 12.32 -15.14
C SER A 23 -22.36 12.75 -13.83
N GLY A 24 -22.13 14.06 -13.68
CA GLY A 24 -21.48 14.65 -12.50
C GLY A 24 -19.95 14.58 -12.48
N PHE A 25 -19.27 14.03 -13.49
CA PHE A 25 -17.81 13.91 -13.52
C PHE A 25 -17.12 14.79 -14.58
N ALA A 26 -17.86 15.66 -15.29
CA ALA A 26 -17.28 16.52 -16.32
C ALA A 26 -16.07 17.35 -15.84
N ALA A 27 -16.12 17.93 -14.63
CA ALA A 27 -15.00 18.68 -14.06
C ALA A 27 -13.81 17.77 -13.66
N PHE A 28 -14.06 16.55 -13.22
CA PHE A 28 -13.02 15.55 -12.95
C PHE A 28 -12.35 15.04 -14.23
N SER A 29 -13.14 14.78 -15.29
CA SER A 29 -12.63 14.46 -16.62
C SER A 29 -11.71 15.59 -17.13
N ARG A 30 -12.16 16.85 -17.07
CA ARG A 30 -11.32 18.01 -17.43
C ARG A 30 -10.06 18.09 -16.59
N TYR A 31 -10.15 17.84 -15.28
CA TYR A 31 -8.97 17.77 -14.42
C TYR A 31 -7.96 16.76 -14.97
N CYS A 32 -8.37 15.53 -15.25
CA CYS A 32 -7.49 14.47 -15.73
C CYS A 32 -6.83 14.83 -17.07
N LEU A 33 -7.61 15.35 -18.03
CA LEU A 33 -7.15 15.77 -19.36
C LEU A 33 -6.26 17.02 -19.35
N LEU A 34 -6.39 17.91 -18.37
CA LEU A 34 -5.47 19.04 -18.19
C LEU A 34 -4.20 18.59 -17.46
N ALA A 35 -4.35 17.69 -16.49
CA ALA A 35 -3.26 17.13 -15.74
C ALA A 35 -2.33 16.34 -16.68
N GLU A 36 -2.84 15.47 -17.55
CA GLU A 36 -2.00 14.70 -18.48
C GLU A 36 -1.07 15.60 -19.32
N LYS A 37 -1.57 16.78 -19.74
CA LYS A 37 -0.83 17.78 -20.52
C LYS A 37 0.19 18.58 -19.70
N GLY A 38 0.26 18.36 -18.39
CA GLY A 38 1.11 19.12 -17.47
C GLY A 38 0.57 20.51 -17.11
N LEU A 39 -0.70 20.82 -17.41
CA LEU A 39 -1.32 22.13 -17.16
C LEU A 39 -1.76 22.27 -15.69
N ARG A 40 -0.80 22.40 -14.78
CA ARG A 40 -1.02 22.36 -13.31
C ARG A 40 -2.08 23.33 -12.80
N LYS A 41 -2.03 24.61 -13.18
CA LYS A 41 -2.97 25.63 -12.69
C LYS A 41 -4.40 25.38 -13.20
N PRO A 42 -4.64 25.21 -14.53
CA PRO A 42 -5.97 24.84 -15.03
C PRO A 42 -6.50 23.53 -14.45
N ALA A 43 -5.66 22.49 -14.33
CA ALA A 43 -6.06 21.23 -13.73
C ALA A 43 -6.55 21.43 -12.30
N LEU A 44 -5.79 22.16 -11.46
CA LEU A 44 -6.19 22.41 -10.08
C LEU A 44 -7.52 23.20 -9.98
N ALA A 45 -7.78 24.12 -10.92
CA ALA A 45 -9.07 24.81 -10.97
C ALA A 45 -10.22 23.85 -11.28
N ALA A 46 -10.05 22.95 -12.26
CA ALA A 46 -11.05 21.93 -12.59
C ALA A 46 -11.29 20.95 -11.42
N ALA A 47 -10.23 20.56 -10.69
CA ALA A 47 -10.37 19.74 -9.49
C ALA A 47 -11.19 20.44 -8.39
N ARG A 48 -10.96 21.73 -8.17
CA ARG A 48 -11.74 22.53 -7.20
C ARG A 48 -13.20 22.67 -7.61
N GLU A 49 -13.46 22.90 -8.89
CA GLU A 49 -14.82 22.93 -9.43
C GLU A 49 -15.54 21.60 -9.22
N PHE A 50 -14.86 20.48 -9.47
CA PHE A 50 -15.39 19.15 -9.20
C PHE A 50 -15.74 18.97 -7.72
N ILE A 51 -14.84 19.36 -6.81
CA ILE A 51 -15.05 19.28 -5.36
C ILE A 51 -16.31 20.06 -4.95
N THR A 52 -16.41 21.33 -5.37
CA THR A 52 -17.60 22.16 -5.08
C THR A 52 -18.88 21.53 -5.62
N GLY A 53 -18.84 21.00 -6.85
CA GLY A 53 -19.99 20.33 -7.46
C GLY A 53 -20.34 18.98 -6.84
N MET A 54 -19.39 18.29 -6.21
CA MET A 54 -19.60 17.06 -5.46
C MET A 54 -20.22 17.36 -4.09
N GLU A 55 -19.65 18.30 -3.34
CA GLU A 55 -20.08 18.68 -1.98
C GLU A 55 -21.48 19.31 -1.95
N ALA A 56 -21.95 19.89 -3.05
CA ALA A 56 -23.31 20.41 -3.18
C ALA A 56 -24.39 19.32 -3.37
N ARG A 57 -24.00 18.06 -3.58
CA ARG A 57 -24.95 16.95 -3.83
C ARG A 57 -25.47 16.36 -2.52
N PRO A 58 -26.58 15.60 -2.56
CA PRO A 58 -27.02 14.80 -1.42
C PRO A 58 -25.90 13.89 -0.89
N VAL A 59 -25.88 13.67 0.43
CA VAL A 59 -24.85 12.86 1.12
C VAL A 59 -24.65 11.48 0.49
N THR A 60 -25.73 10.83 0.05
CA THR A 60 -25.66 9.53 -0.64
C THR A 60 -24.85 9.59 -1.94
N GLN A 61 -24.93 10.68 -2.69
CA GLN A 61 -24.16 10.88 -3.91
C GLN A 61 -22.70 11.27 -3.61
N GLN A 62 -22.44 11.99 -2.52
CA GLN A 62 -21.08 12.29 -2.06
C GLN A 62 -20.34 11.00 -1.69
N ARG A 63 -21.00 10.12 -0.91
CA ARG A 63 -20.47 8.81 -0.52
C ARG A 63 -20.18 7.91 -1.72
N ALA A 64 -21.14 7.79 -2.64
CA ALA A 64 -20.94 7.05 -3.89
C ALA A 64 -19.77 7.60 -4.72
N CYS A 65 -19.60 8.93 -4.74
CA CYS A 65 -18.47 9.56 -5.41
C CYS A 65 -17.13 9.27 -4.70
N ALA A 66 -17.12 9.26 -3.37
CA ALA A 66 -15.93 8.96 -2.60
C ALA A 66 -15.47 7.53 -2.81
N GLU A 67 -16.38 6.57 -2.67
CA GLU A 67 -16.12 5.15 -2.97
C GLU A 67 -15.63 4.95 -4.40
N GLU A 68 -16.28 5.57 -5.39
CA GLU A 68 -15.87 5.45 -6.79
C GLU A 68 -14.43 5.92 -7.01
N LEU A 69 -14.06 7.09 -6.48
CA LEU A 69 -12.76 7.69 -6.73
C LEU A 69 -11.63 7.02 -5.95
N THR A 70 -11.89 6.55 -4.72
CA THR A 70 -10.91 5.76 -3.97
C THR A 70 -10.71 4.38 -4.60
N ALA A 71 -11.78 3.74 -5.07
CA ALA A 71 -11.69 2.48 -5.80
C ALA A 71 -10.96 2.65 -7.14
N LEU A 72 -11.20 3.76 -7.84
CA LEU A 72 -10.48 4.09 -9.06
C LEU A 72 -8.98 4.26 -8.80
N SER A 73 -8.59 5.00 -7.75
CA SER A 73 -7.17 5.15 -7.43
C SER A 73 -6.51 3.85 -6.96
N TYR A 74 -7.26 2.97 -6.29
CA TYR A 74 -6.76 1.64 -5.92
C TYR A 74 -6.45 0.79 -7.16
N ARG A 75 -7.37 0.76 -8.14
CA ARG A 75 -7.17 0.02 -9.40
C ARG A 75 -6.09 0.60 -10.30
N HIS A 76 -5.74 1.87 -10.11
CA HIS A 76 -4.78 2.62 -10.93
C HIS A 76 -3.66 3.22 -10.06
N ALA A 77 -3.03 2.39 -9.23
CA ALA A 77 -1.97 2.83 -8.31
C ALA A 77 -0.77 3.49 -9.02
N GLU A 78 -0.53 3.15 -10.29
CA GLU A 78 0.48 3.76 -11.16
C GLU A 78 0.17 5.23 -11.52
N VAL A 79 -1.11 5.62 -11.48
CA VAL A 79 -1.59 6.98 -11.76
C VAL A 79 -1.55 7.81 -10.48
N HIS A 80 -0.36 7.95 -9.91
CA HIS A 80 -0.12 8.61 -8.61
C HIS A 80 -0.63 10.06 -8.53
N ARG A 81 -0.90 10.71 -9.67
CA ARG A 81 -1.50 12.04 -9.71
C ARG A 81 -3.02 12.07 -9.81
N LEU A 82 -3.72 10.94 -9.87
CA LEU A 82 -5.17 10.87 -10.08
C LEU A 82 -5.97 11.67 -9.04
N LEU A 83 -5.55 11.64 -7.78
CA LEU A 83 -6.20 12.34 -6.68
C LEU A 83 -5.32 13.51 -6.21
N PRO A 84 -5.51 14.74 -6.74
CA PRO A 84 -4.75 15.89 -6.27
C PRO A 84 -5.09 16.18 -4.81
N HIS A 85 -4.15 16.76 -4.06
CA HIS A 85 -4.28 16.94 -2.61
C HIS A 85 -5.64 17.51 -2.14
N PRO A 86 -6.21 18.59 -2.73
CA PRO A 86 -7.52 19.08 -2.29
C PRO A 86 -8.66 18.07 -2.46
N LEU A 87 -8.64 17.28 -3.54
CA LEU A 87 -9.63 16.24 -3.76
C LEU A 87 -9.46 15.12 -2.73
N ARG A 88 -8.22 14.67 -2.48
CA ARG A 88 -7.92 13.70 -1.42
C ARG A 88 -8.40 14.14 -0.04
N MET A 89 -8.27 15.43 0.29
CA MET A 89 -8.77 15.97 1.56
C MET A 89 -10.29 16.01 1.65
N SER A 90 -10.98 16.38 0.57
CA SER A 90 -12.45 16.35 0.51
C SER A 90 -12.98 14.91 0.62
N LEU A 91 -12.37 13.96 -0.11
CA LEU A 91 -12.69 12.54 -0.01
C LEU A 91 -12.48 11.99 1.41
N LYS A 92 -11.35 12.33 2.05
CA LYS A 92 -11.09 11.97 3.45
C LYS A 92 -12.22 12.47 4.36
N ALA A 93 -12.64 13.72 4.21
CA ALA A 93 -13.68 14.30 5.05
C ALA A 93 -15.04 13.59 4.86
N ILE A 94 -15.40 13.26 3.62
CA ILE A 94 -16.63 12.50 3.32
C ILE A 94 -16.57 11.10 3.95
N LEU A 95 -15.44 10.40 3.81
CA LEU A 95 -15.27 9.06 4.38
C LEU A 95 -15.33 9.09 5.90
N GLN A 96 -14.68 10.06 6.56
CA GLN A 96 -14.74 10.22 8.01
C GLN A 96 -16.16 10.51 8.50
N GLN A 97 -16.88 11.43 7.85
CA GLN A 97 -18.27 11.70 8.21
C GLN A 97 -19.17 10.47 7.98
N TRP A 98 -18.82 9.62 7.01
CA TRP A 98 -19.53 8.37 6.77
C TRP A 98 -19.22 7.33 7.85
N THR A 99 -17.97 7.16 8.29
CA THR A 99 -17.65 6.28 9.42
C THR A 99 -18.35 6.71 10.70
N ASP A 100 -18.48 8.03 10.93
CA ASP A 100 -19.14 8.56 12.13
C ASP A 100 -20.66 8.32 12.09
N ALA A 101 -21.27 8.41 10.90
CA ALA A 101 -22.72 8.22 10.72
C ALA A 101 -23.14 6.75 10.65
N GLU A 102 -22.27 5.87 10.13
CA GLU A 102 -22.51 4.45 9.93
C GLU A 102 -21.29 3.63 10.39
N PRO A 103 -21.04 3.53 11.72
CA PRO A 103 -19.83 2.93 12.26
C PRO A 103 -19.69 1.42 12.02
N ASP A 104 -20.79 0.75 11.68
CA ASP A 104 -20.83 -0.68 11.35
C ASP A 104 -20.84 -0.96 9.83
N ASN A 105 -20.69 0.09 9.01
CA ASN A 105 -20.54 -0.07 7.56
C ASN A 105 -19.04 -0.23 7.22
N PRO A 106 -18.59 -1.36 6.63
CA PRO A 106 -17.18 -1.59 6.33
C PRO A 106 -16.64 -0.68 5.21
N ILE A 107 -17.49 -0.20 4.31
CA ILE A 107 -17.09 0.53 3.09
C ILE A 107 -16.30 1.82 3.41
N PRO A 108 -16.79 2.75 4.25
CA PRO A 108 -16.05 3.97 4.55
C PRO A 108 -14.74 3.69 5.30
N TRP A 109 -14.71 2.71 6.21
CA TRP A 109 -13.50 2.33 6.93
C TRP A 109 -12.41 1.82 5.99
N LYS A 110 -12.78 0.92 5.06
CA LYS A 110 -11.88 0.38 4.03
C LYS A 110 -11.22 1.49 3.22
N TRP A 111 -12.05 2.38 2.68
CA TRP A 111 -11.55 3.44 1.81
C TRP A 111 -10.81 4.51 2.56
N LEU A 112 -11.15 4.79 3.82
CA LEU A 112 -10.36 5.67 4.69
C LEU A 112 -8.98 5.07 4.96
N GLY A 113 -8.94 3.79 5.37
CA GLY A 113 -7.70 3.06 5.61
C GLY A 113 -6.76 3.11 4.41
N TYR A 114 -7.27 2.79 3.21
CA TYR A 114 -6.51 2.90 1.97
C TYR A 114 -6.12 4.35 1.64
N LEU A 115 -7.07 5.30 1.67
CA LEU A 115 -6.86 6.66 1.18
C LEU A 115 -5.89 7.44 2.06
N VAL A 116 -5.79 7.18 3.37
CA VAL A 116 -4.87 7.92 4.24
C VAL A 116 -3.82 7.05 4.91
N MET A 117 -3.74 5.77 4.55
CA MET A 117 -2.86 4.77 5.18
C MET A 117 -3.11 4.68 6.69
N ASP A 118 -4.40 4.71 7.08
CA ASP A 118 -4.82 4.59 8.47
C ASP A 118 -5.06 3.11 8.80
N LEU A 119 -4.16 2.56 9.61
CA LEU A 119 -4.18 1.15 9.99
C LEU A 119 -5.31 0.83 10.98
N GLU A 120 -5.74 1.79 11.80
CA GLU A 120 -6.90 1.59 12.68
C GLU A 120 -8.19 1.49 11.86
N ALA A 121 -8.33 2.36 10.84
CA ALA A 121 -9.44 2.26 9.91
C ALA A 121 -9.42 0.92 9.13
N SER A 122 -8.23 0.45 8.75
CA SER A 122 -8.06 -0.85 8.07
C SER A 122 -8.41 -2.03 8.99
N ARG A 123 -8.00 -1.98 10.26
CA ARG A 123 -8.41 -2.96 11.29
C ARG A 123 -9.92 -2.99 11.45
N ARG A 124 -10.55 -1.83 11.62
CA ARG A 124 -12.00 -1.73 11.76
C ARG A 124 -12.76 -2.25 10.54
N ALA A 125 -12.26 -1.96 9.34
CA ALA A 125 -12.83 -2.51 8.11
C ALA A 125 -12.74 -4.04 8.06
N HIS A 126 -11.59 -4.61 8.42
CA HIS A 126 -11.39 -6.06 8.48
C HIS A 126 -12.25 -6.74 9.56
N GLU A 127 -12.47 -6.11 10.72
CA GLU A 127 -13.40 -6.65 11.73
C GLU A 127 -14.84 -6.76 11.22
N LEU A 128 -15.28 -5.78 10.42
CA LEU A 128 -16.63 -5.72 9.86
C LEU A 128 -16.79 -6.60 8.61
N ASP A 129 -15.73 -6.74 7.82
CA ASP A 129 -15.66 -7.56 6.61
C ASP A 129 -14.30 -8.27 6.51
N PRO A 130 -14.15 -9.45 7.15
CA PRO A 130 -12.86 -10.15 7.20
C PRO A 130 -12.30 -10.58 5.85
N GLY A 131 -13.15 -10.71 4.83
CA GLY A 131 -12.75 -11.11 3.47
C GLY A 131 -12.31 -9.94 2.59
N ASP A 132 -12.40 -8.68 3.07
CA ASP A 132 -12.02 -7.53 2.27
C ASP A 132 -10.51 -7.51 1.98
N GLU A 133 -10.14 -7.80 0.74
CA GLU A 133 -8.75 -7.91 0.30
C GLU A 133 -7.94 -6.61 0.47
N ILE A 134 -8.60 -5.44 0.44
CA ILE A 134 -7.92 -4.14 0.56
C ILE A 134 -7.43 -3.97 2.00
N SER A 135 -8.32 -4.19 2.96
CA SER A 135 -8.02 -4.10 4.38
C SER A 135 -7.02 -5.18 4.79
N LEU A 136 -7.21 -6.43 4.32
CA LEU A 136 -6.26 -7.52 4.51
C LEU A 136 -4.86 -7.18 3.98
N GLY A 137 -4.77 -6.61 2.77
CA GLY A 137 -3.50 -6.21 2.18
C GLY A 137 -2.76 -5.15 3.00
N ALA A 138 -3.49 -4.18 3.56
CA ALA A 138 -2.92 -3.15 4.43
C ALA A 138 -2.37 -3.74 5.74
N LEU A 139 -3.14 -4.61 6.40
CA LEU A 139 -2.73 -5.25 7.66
C LEU A 139 -1.55 -6.21 7.45
N PHE A 140 -1.57 -6.99 6.36
CA PHE A 140 -0.45 -7.86 6.00
C PHE A 140 0.81 -7.05 5.71
N GLY A 141 0.68 -5.95 4.96
CA GLY A 141 1.78 -5.03 4.67
C GLY A 141 2.38 -4.38 5.92
N GLU A 142 1.56 -4.00 6.91
CA GLU A 142 2.05 -3.48 8.21
C GLU A 142 2.98 -4.48 8.89
N GLN A 143 2.59 -5.75 8.96
CA GLN A 143 3.40 -6.78 9.60
C GLN A 143 4.71 -7.01 8.87
N LEU A 144 4.68 -7.10 7.53
CA LEU A 144 5.92 -7.28 6.76
C LEU A 144 6.83 -6.07 6.80
N ASN A 145 6.29 -4.84 6.78
CA ASN A 145 7.10 -3.63 6.90
C ASN A 145 7.82 -3.54 8.25
N GLN A 146 7.20 -4.05 9.33
CA GLN A 146 7.87 -4.15 10.63
C GLN A 146 9.08 -5.08 10.55
N VAL A 147 8.93 -6.27 9.96
CA VAL A 147 10.03 -7.25 9.85
C VAL A 147 11.12 -6.77 8.88
N ASP A 148 10.73 -6.15 7.76
CA ASP A 148 11.67 -5.54 6.81
C ASP A 148 12.49 -4.45 7.50
N PHE A 149 11.87 -3.56 8.28
CA PHE A 149 12.58 -2.54 9.06
C PHE A 149 13.59 -3.16 10.03
N GLN A 150 13.20 -4.20 10.75
CA GLN A 150 14.07 -4.88 11.71
C GLN A 150 15.27 -5.59 11.05
N THR A 151 15.08 -6.08 9.82
CA THR A 151 16.06 -6.86 9.08
C THR A 151 16.87 -6.04 8.05
N HIS A 152 16.51 -4.78 7.80
CA HIS A 152 17.09 -3.97 6.73
C HIS A 152 18.63 -3.85 6.84
N HIS A 153 19.14 -3.69 8.05
CA HIS A 153 20.58 -3.55 8.31
C HIS A 153 21.33 -4.87 8.51
N LEU A 154 20.72 -6.01 8.17
CA LEU A 154 21.42 -7.30 8.21
C LEU A 154 22.61 -7.37 7.26
N CYS A 155 22.62 -6.54 6.20
CA CYS A 155 23.80 -6.35 5.36
C CYS A 155 25.01 -5.78 6.12
N GLU A 156 24.77 -5.06 7.21
CA GLU A 156 25.76 -4.53 8.15
C GLU A 156 25.93 -5.45 9.38
N SER A 157 25.34 -6.65 9.35
CA SER A 157 25.29 -7.58 10.50
C SER A 157 24.63 -6.97 11.73
N CYS A 158 23.59 -6.16 11.51
CA CYS A 158 22.83 -5.48 12.55
C CYS A 158 21.33 -5.79 12.41
N PHE A 159 20.74 -6.32 13.48
CA PHE A 159 19.31 -6.49 13.62
C PHE A 159 18.75 -5.39 14.51
N LEU A 160 17.67 -4.74 14.10
CA LEU A 160 17.05 -3.68 14.88
C LEU A 160 15.89 -4.22 15.73
N GLY A 161 15.87 -3.87 17.02
CA GLY A 161 14.79 -4.27 17.93
C GLY A 161 14.94 -5.71 18.45
N GLU A 162 13.82 -6.34 18.79
CA GLU A 162 13.78 -7.69 19.37
C GLU A 162 13.31 -8.73 18.33
N GLU A 163 14.00 -9.87 18.27
CA GLU A 163 13.66 -10.96 17.34
C GLU A 163 12.26 -11.55 17.62
N SER A 164 11.84 -11.57 18.89
CA SER A 164 10.50 -12.03 19.28
C SER A 164 9.39 -11.14 18.73
N GLU A 165 9.62 -9.84 18.55
CA GLU A 165 8.64 -8.95 17.91
C GLU A 165 8.50 -9.26 16.42
N ALA A 166 9.62 -9.59 15.76
CA ALA A 166 9.63 -10.00 14.35
C ALA A 166 8.87 -11.32 14.15
N GLU A 167 9.08 -12.30 15.03
CA GLU A 167 8.31 -13.56 15.01
C GLU A 167 6.82 -13.31 15.18
N GLN A 168 6.43 -12.52 16.17
CA GLN A 168 5.02 -12.22 16.41
C GLN A 168 4.39 -11.49 15.21
N ALA A 169 5.14 -10.61 14.53
CA ALA A 169 4.68 -9.97 13.30
C ALA A 169 4.45 -11.00 12.18
N LEU A 170 5.36 -11.96 12.00
CA LEU A 170 5.21 -13.04 11.03
C LEU A 170 4.04 -13.98 11.36
N ASP A 171 3.80 -14.27 12.64
CA ASP A 171 2.66 -15.08 13.07
C ASP A 171 1.34 -14.36 12.81
N ARG A 172 1.28 -13.05 13.09
CA ARG A 172 0.12 -12.21 12.71
C ARG A 172 -0.08 -12.19 11.19
N ALA A 173 0.98 -11.99 10.41
CA ALA A 173 0.92 -12.05 8.95
C ALA A 173 0.41 -13.40 8.43
N GLU A 174 0.88 -14.51 9.01
CA GLU A 174 0.45 -15.86 8.65
C GLU A 174 -1.04 -16.09 8.97
N SER A 175 -1.51 -15.61 10.14
CA SER A 175 -2.92 -15.72 10.52
C SER A 175 -3.88 -15.03 9.54
N LEU A 176 -3.43 -13.92 8.93
CA LEU A 176 -4.22 -13.19 7.93
C LEU A 176 -4.41 -13.98 6.62
N LEU A 177 -3.54 -14.94 6.33
CA LEU A 177 -3.63 -15.76 5.11
C LEU A 177 -4.89 -16.64 5.08
N ALA A 178 -5.48 -16.94 6.24
CA ALA A 178 -6.71 -17.71 6.34
C ALA A 178 -7.93 -17.00 5.69
N TYR A 179 -7.87 -15.68 5.54
CA TYR A 179 -8.94 -14.85 4.98
C TYR A 179 -8.77 -14.57 3.48
N LEU A 180 -7.64 -14.95 2.88
CA LEU A 180 -7.40 -14.75 1.45
C LEU A 180 -8.05 -15.87 0.62
N GLU A 181 -9.14 -15.54 -0.07
CA GLU A 181 -9.82 -16.48 -0.97
C GLU A 181 -8.95 -16.83 -2.18
N ASN A 182 -8.30 -15.83 -2.79
CA ASN A 182 -7.47 -16.01 -3.97
C ASN A 182 -6.20 -16.82 -3.64
N GLU A 183 -6.11 -18.05 -4.17
CA GLU A 183 -5.01 -18.98 -3.92
C GLU A 183 -3.65 -18.47 -4.39
N ASP A 184 -3.59 -17.80 -5.55
CA ASP A 184 -2.34 -17.25 -6.08
C ASP A 184 -1.79 -16.13 -5.19
N LYS A 185 -2.67 -15.23 -4.71
CA LYS A 185 -2.31 -14.18 -3.75
C LYS A 185 -1.87 -14.78 -2.43
N ARG A 186 -2.61 -15.76 -1.91
CA ARG A 186 -2.27 -16.45 -0.66
C ARG A 186 -0.92 -17.13 -0.75
N ALA A 187 -0.62 -17.79 -1.87
CA ALA A 187 0.68 -18.40 -2.13
C ALA A 187 1.81 -17.35 -2.23
N ALA A 188 1.54 -16.20 -2.85
CA ALA A 188 2.50 -15.10 -2.90
C ALA A 188 2.81 -14.53 -1.51
N CYS A 189 1.79 -14.22 -0.72
CA CYS A 189 1.96 -13.74 0.65
C CYS A 189 2.70 -14.77 1.54
N ARG A 190 2.38 -16.07 1.39
CA ARG A 190 3.08 -17.14 2.11
C ARG A 190 4.58 -17.17 1.80
N ARG A 191 4.98 -17.02 0.54
CA ARG A 191 6.39 -16.95 0.16
C ARG A 191 7.14 -15.79 0.84
N GLU A 192 6.50 -14.65 1.02
CA GLU A 192 7.11 -13.51 1.73
C GLU A 192 7.27 -13.80 3.23
N VAL A 193 6.28 -14.44 3.87
CA VAL A 193 6.40 -14.89 5.27
C VAL A 193 7.51 -15.92 5.43
N ASP A 194 7.55 -16.93 4.55
CA ASP A 194 8.56 -17.98 4.57
C ASP A 194 9.97 -17.41 4.36
N TYR A 195 10.13 -16.44 3.44
CA TYR A 195 11.39 -15.73 3.22
C TYR A 195 11.92 -15.07 4.50
N PHE A 196 11.07 -14.32 5.22
CA PHE A 196 11.50 -13.65 6.45
C PHE A 196 11.74 -14.64 7.59
N ARG A 197 10.97 -15.73 7.69
CA ARG A 197 11.25 -16.79 8.67
C ARG A 197 12.62 -17.44 8.42
N ASP A 198 12.93 -17.70 7.15
CA ASP A 198 14.22 -18.24 6.76
C ASP A 198 15.38 -17.29 7.09
N LEU A 199 15.17 -15.98 6.89
CA LEU A 199 16.13 -14.93 7.21
C LEU A 199 16.37 -14.81 8.72
N LEU A 200 15.31 -14.83 9.53
CA LEU A 200 15.43 -14.80 11.00
C LEU A 200 16.12 -16.06 11.54
N ALA A 201 15.80 -17.24 10.99
CA ALA A 201 16.48 -18.48 11.37
C ALA A 201 17.98 -18.40 11.06
N ALA A 202 18.35 -17.93 9.87
CA ALA A 202 19.75 -17.75 9.50
C ALA A 202 20.47 -16.73 10.42
N TRP A 203 19.79 -15.64 10.77
CA TRP A 203 20.32 -14.64 11.70
C TRP A 203 20.61 -15.23 13.09
N ARG A 204 19.72 -16.08 13.61
CA ARG A 204 19.93 -16.76 14.91
C ARG A 204 21.10 -17.72 14.88
N ASP A 205 21.19 -18.51 13.82
CA ASP A 205 22.30 -19.44 13.65
C ASP A 205 23.62 -18.66 13.64
N TYR A 206 23.70 -17.58 12.87
CA TYR A 206 24.85 -16.68 12.84
C TYR A 206 25.18 -16.11 14.23
N THR A 207 24.19 -15.57 14.96
CA THR A 207 24.43 -14.94 16.26
C THR A 207 24.75 -15.93 17.39
N SER A 208 24.40 -17.21 17.21
CA SER A 208 24.72 -18.30 18.14
C SER A 208 26.16 -18.82 18.04
N THR A 209 26.88 -18.43 16.98
CA THR A 209 28.27 -18.84 16.72
C THR A 209 29.26 -17.69 16.97
N GLU A 210 30.56 -18.01 17.05
CA GLU A 210 31.60 -16.98 17.14
C GLU A 210 31.67 -16.19 15.82
N ARG A 211 31.57 -14.86 15.92
CA ARG A 211 31.42 -13.97 14.76
C ARG A 211 32.77 -13.59 14.17
N GLU A 212 33.31 -14.44 13.32
CA GLU A 212 34.57 -14.15 12.59
C GLU A 212 34.35 -13.30 11.33
N GLU A 213 33.11 -13.19 10.84
CA GLU A 213 32.78 -12.48 9.61
C GLU A 213 31.40 -11.82 9.66
N THR A 214 31.08 -11.02 8.65
CA THR A 214 29.77 -10.36 8.53
C THR A 214 28.68 -11.36 8.16
N PHE A 215 27.44 -11.09 8.58
CA PHE A 215 26.28 -11.94 8.30
C PHE A 215 26.11 -12.30 6.81
N PRO A 216 26.27 -11.39 5.83
CA PRO A 216 26.20 -11.76 4.42
C PRO A 216 27.29 -12.76 3.99
N ARG A 217 28.53 -12.57 4.45
CA ARG A 217 29.64 -13.50 4.13
C ARG A 217 29.43 -14.87 4.77
N TRP A 218 28.92 -14.87 5.99
CA TRP A 218 28.53 -16.11 6.67
C TRP A 218 27.45 -16.84 5.86
N CYS A 219 26.42 -16.13 5.38
CA CYS A 219 25.37 -16.72 4.53
C CYS A 219 25.95 -17.35 3.25
N GLU A 220 26.82 -16.62 2.52
CA GLU A 220 27.48 -17.11 1.29
C GLU A 220 28.24 -18.43 1.52
N LYS A 221 28.94 -18.56 2.65
CA LYS A 221 29.67 -19.81 2.98
C LYS A 221 28.74 -20.98 3.26
N GLN A 222 27.59 -20.75 3.89
CA GLN A 222 26.58 -21.79 4.07
C GLN A 222 26.01 -22.26 2.71
N GLU A 223 25.95 -21.37 1.71
CA GLU A 223 25.52 -21.74 0.36
C GLU A 223 26.48 -22.68 -0.37
N GLY A 224 27.80 -22.46 -0.21
CA GLY A 224 28.83 -23.35 -0.77
C GLY A 224 28.89 -24.76 -0.17
N GLY A 225 28.15 -25.01 0.93
CA GLY A 225 28.19 -26.24 1.73
C GLY A 225 27.04 -27.24 1.54
N LYS A 226 26.05 -26.97 0.66
CA LYS A 226 24.78 -27.71 0.43
C LYS A 226 23.53 -27.24 1.22
N GLN A 227 23.53 -26.04 1.80
CA GLN A 227 22.32 -25.43 2.40
C GLN A 227 22.24 -23.92 2.09
N GLY A 228 22.27 -23.56 0.80
CA GLY A 228 22.27 -22.15 0.42
C GLY A 228 20.94 -21.46 0.54
N LYS A 229 20.86 -20.50 1.47
CA LYS A 229 19.78 -19.52 1.55
C LYS A 229 20.30 -18.20 0.99
N SER A 230 19.82 -17.85 -0.20
CA SER A 230 20.17 -16.59 -0.85
C SER A 230 19.19 -15.52 -0.41
N PHE A 231 19.67 -14.55 0.37
CA PHE A 231 18.86 -13.45 0.85
C PHE A 231 19.07 -12.19 0.02
N ARG A 232 17.99 -11.42 -0.14
CA ARG A 232 18.03 -10.12 -0.80
C ARG A 232 18.56 -9.11 0.22
N PHE A 233 19.87 -8.88 0.22
CA PHE A 233 20.47 -7.81 1.02
C PHE A 233 20.42 -6.48 0.27
N TRP A 234 19.97 -5.42 0.95
CA TRP A 234 20.10 -4.06 0.45
C TRP A 234 21.58 -3.65 0.49
N SER A 235 22.21 -3.46 -0.66
CA SER A 235 23.58 -2.95 -0.73
C SER A 235 23.58 -1.43 -0.52
N ILE A 236 23.90 -0.97 0.69
CA ILE A 236 24.15 0.45 0.95
C ILE A 236 25.57 0.77 0.47
N HIS A 237 25.69 1.37 -0.71
CA HIS A 237 26.95 1.94 -1.17
C HIS A 237 27.20 3.27 -0.46
N TYR A 238 27.96 3.24 0.64
CA TYR A 238 28.54 4.47 1.15
C TYR A 238 29.61 4.95 0.15
N TYR A 239 29.33 6.05 -0.57
CA TYR A 239 30.36 6.78 -1.29
C TYR A 239 31.39 7.26 -0.25
N ARG A 240 32.60 6.72 -0.33
CA ARG A 240 33.75 7.13 0.49
C ARG A 240 34.32 8.46 0.01
#